data_AF-A0A2V7HKJ7-F1
#
_entry.id   AF-A0A2V7HKJ7-F1
#
_cell.length_a   1.000
_cell.length_b   1.000
_cell.length_c   1.000
_cell.angle_alpha   90.00
_cell.angle_beta   90.00
_cell.angle_gamma   90.00
#
_symmetry.space_group_name_H-M   'P 1'
#
loop_
_entity.id
_entity.type
_entity.pdbx_description
1 polymer ?
#
loop_
_entity_poly.entity_id
_entity_poly.type
_entity_poly.pdbx_seq_one_letter_code
_entity_poly.pdbx_strand_id
1 'polypeptide(L)'
;RCGGSPRSLDDVRGDEIVYVQFSDVPRGDVKPGEVLNRLPPGQGCVPFKEFFAAVRAKGYAGFLSYEGPNTASWARPAGDVAR
;
A
#
# COMPACT_ATOMS: atom_id res chain seq x y z
N ARG A 1 11.25 -5.97 -9.75
CA ARG A 1 11.15 -4.75 -8.90
C ARG A 1 9.68 -4.42 -8.65
N CYS A 2 9.28 -4.19 -7.39
CA CYS A 2 8.01 -3.55 -7.04
C CYS A 2 8.01 -2.12 -7.66
N GLY A 3 7.11 -1.81 -8.59
CA GLY A 3 7.31 -0.76 -9.62
C GLY A 3 7.22 0.72 -9.19
N GLY A 4 7.00 1.04 -7.91
CA GLY A 4 6.85 2.42 -7.44
C GLY A 4 7.94 2.85 -6.45
N SER A 5 8.25 4.15 -6.41
CA SER A 5 9.13 4.76 -5.40
C SER A 5 8.35 5.87 -4.67
N PRO A 6 8.59 6.11 -3.36
CA PRO A 6 8.03 7.28 -2.69
C PRO A 6 8.35 8.61 -3.41
N ARG A 7 9.49 8.68 -4.12
CA ARG A 7 9.85 9.85 -4.95
C ARG A 7 8.91 10.10 -6.11
N SER A 8 8.12 9.11 -6.55
CA SER A 8 7.09 9.32 -7.57
C SER A 8 5.98 10.28 -7.10
N LEU A 9 5.88 10.57 -5.80
CA LEU A 9 4.99 11.60 -5.29
C LEU A 9 5.53 13.01 -5.52
N ASP A 10 6.82 13.20 -5.83
CA ASP A 10 7.43 14.53 -5.98
C ASP A 10 6.68 15.38 -7.01
N ASP A 11 6.20 14.76 -8.10
CA ASP A 11 5.46 15.40 -9.19
C ASP A 11 3.94 15.54 -8.94
N VAL A 12 3.42 15.07 -7.80
CA VAL A 12 1.99 15.13 -7.44
C VAL A 12 1.74 16.33 -6.52
N ARG A 13 0.72 17.15 -6.80
CA ARG A 13 0.30 18.23 -5.89
C ARG A 13 -0.47 17.66 -4.71
N GLY A 14 -0.37 18.34 -3.56
CA GLY A 14 -1.02 17.87 -2.33
C GLY A 14 -2.53 17.71 -2.44
N ASP A 15 -3.19 18.64 -3.12
CA ASP A 15 -4.63 18.65 -3.34
C ASP A 15 -5.11 17.69 -4.44
N GLU A 16 -4.18 17.02 -5.13
CA GLU A 16 -4.50 15.89 -6.02
C GLU A 16 -4.59 14.57 -5.24
N ILE A 17 -4.06 14.52 -4.01
CA ILE A 17 -4.16 13.35 -3.13
C ILE A 17 -5.50 13.40 -2.40
N VAL A 18 -6.51 12.77 -2.99
CA VAL A 18 -7.87 12.72 -2.42
C VAL A 18 -8.08 11.57 -1.43
N TYR A 19 -7.30 10.49 -1.58
CA TYR A 19 -7.44 9.27 -0.77
C TYR A 19 -6.17 8.43 -0.84
N VAL A 20 -5.84 7.74 0.26
CA VAL A 20 -4.65 6.88 0.34
C VAL A 20 -5.07 5.48 0.75
N GLN A 21 -4.77 4.52 -0.11
CA GLN A 21 -4.88 3.09 0.17
C GLN A 21 -3.50 2.49 0.35
N PHE A 22 -3.36 1.58 1.30
CA PHE A 22 -2.08 0.95 1.58
C PHE A 22 -2.22 -0.56 1.85
N SER A 23 -1.28 -1.30 1.32
CA SER A 23 -0.96 -2.70 1.64
C SER A 23 0.46 -2.97 1.19
N ASP A 24 1.00 -4.11 1.57
CA ASP A 24 2.33 -4.53 1.18
C ASP A 24 2.27 -5.46 -0.03
N VAL A 25 3.42 -5.71 -0.66
CA VAL A 25 3.52 -6.58 -1.84
C VAL A 25 4.66 -7.58 -1.68
N PRO A 26 4.51 -8.81 -2.22
CA PRO A 26 5.57 -9.80 -2.15
C PRO A 26 6.90 -9.29 -2.68
N ARG A 27 8.00 -9.74 -2.06
CA ARG A 27 9.36 -9.45 -2.56
C ARG A 27 9.61 -10.21 -3.86
N GLY A 28 10.18 -9.53 -4.84
CA GLY A 28 10.59 -10.13 -6.11
C GLY A 28 10.00 -9.41 -7.32
N ASP A 29 9.80 -10.17 -8.39
CA ASP A 29 9.22 -9.66 -9.62
C ASP A 29 7.70 -9.75 -9.58
N VAL A 30 7.07 -8.63 -9.94
CA VAL A 30 5.61 -8.55 -10.08
C VAL A 30 5.24 -9.30 -11.36
N LYS A 31 4.45 -10.36 -11.22
CA LYS A 31 3.92 -11.04 -12.40
C LYS A 31 2.67 -10.33 -12.89
N PRO A 32 2.52 -10.11 -14.20
CA PRO A 32 1.28 -9.57 -14.76
C PRO A 32 0.07 -10.39 -14.30
N GLY A 33 -0.97 -9.71 -13.84
CA GLY A 33 -2.21 -10.35 -13.37
C GLY A 33 -2.22 -10.80 -11.91
N GLU A 34 -1.08 -10.80 -11.19
CA GLU A 34 -1.05 -11.07 -9.75
C GLU A 34 -1.47 -9.82 -8.95
N VAL A 35 -2.78 -9.54 -8.93
CA VAL A 35 -3.36 -8.37 -8.22
C VAL A 35 -4.01 -8.72 -6.87
N LEU A 36 -4.19 -10.02 -6.60
CA LEU A 36 -4.88 -10.56 -5.41
C LEU A 36 -3.92 -11.25 -4.43
N ASN A 37 -2.68 -10.78 -4.33
CA ASN A 37 -1.66 -11.33 -3.44
C ASN A 37 -1.07 -10.25 -2.51
N ARG A 38 -1.84 -9.20 -2.21
CA ARG A 38 -1.40 -8.13 -1.30
C ARG A 38 -1.18 -8.70 0.10
N LEU A 39 -0.21 -8.14 0.81
CA LEU A 39 0.19 -8.60 2.13
C LEU A 39 -0.12 -7.53 3.20
N PRO A 40 -0.27 -7.91 4.47
CA PRO A 40 -0.26 -6.95 5.57
C PRO A 40 1.04 -6.14 5.61
N PRO A 41 1.00 -4.88 6.08
CA PRO A 41 2.19 -4.03 6.20
C PRO A 41 3.34 -4.70 6.94
N GLY A 42 4.55 -4.66 6.36
CA GLY A 42 5.77 -5.20 6.97
C GLY A 42 6.08 -6.64 6.56
N GLN A 43 5.19 -7.31 5.82
CA GLN A 43 5.42 -8.67 5.30
C GLN A 43 6.02 -8.69 3.89
N GLY A 44 6.20 -7.54 3.26
CA GLY A 44 6.66 -7.42 1.88
C GLY A 44 7.86 -6.49 1.67
N CYS A 45 7.79 -5.66 0.62
CA CYS A 45 8.86 -4.77 0.15
C CYS A 45 8.53 -3.28 0.22
N VAL A 46 7.32 -2.86 0.60
CA VAL A 46 6.92 -1.45 0.53
C VAL A 46 7.67 -0.62 1.59
N PRO A 47 8.33 0.49 1.20
CA PRO A 47 9.00 1.40 2.14
C PRO A 47 7.98 2.32 2.82
N PHE A 48 7.19 1.78 3.76
CA PHE A 48 6.05 2.50 4.34
C PHE A 48 6.44 3.77 5.09
N LYS A 49 7.58 3.80 5.79
CA LYS A 49 8.01 4.99 6.53
C LYS A 49 8.22 6.16 5.58
N GLU A 50 8.92 5.90 4.48
CA GLU A 50 9.24 6.86 3.44
C GLU A 50 7.98 7.25 2.66
N PHE A 51 7.12 6.28 2.33
CA PHE A 51 5.86 6.53 1.65
C PHE A 51 4.94 7.45 2.46
N PHE A 52 4.66 7.12 3.73
CA PHE A 52 3.79 7.95 4.57
C PHE A 52 4.41 9.31 4.90
N ALA A 53 5.73 9.39 5.05
CA ALA A 53 6.42 10.67 5.19
C ALA A 53 6.22 11.56 3.94
N ALA A 54 6.35 10.98 2.74
CA ALA A 54 6.13 11.70 1.49
C ALA A 54 4.66 12.16 1.33
N VAL A 55 3.69 11.28 1.60
CA VAL A 55 2.25 11.64 1.62
C VAL A 55 1.98 12.79 2.59
N ARG A 56 2.52 12.71 3.81
CA ARG A 56 2.36 13.78 4.82
C ARG A 56 3.02 15.08 4.38
N ALA A 57 4.19 15.03 3.74
CA ALA A 57 4.89 16.20 3.24
C ALA A 57 4.10 16.93 2.14
N LYS A 58 3.20 16.23 1.45
CA LYS A 58 2.24 16.81 0.50
C LYS A 58 1.05 17.49 1.18
N GLY A 59 0.97 17.49 2.51
CA GLY A 59 -0.12 18.11 3.27
C GLY A 59 -1.36 17.22 3.41
N TYR A 60 -1.31 15.96 2.97
CA TYR A 60 -2.43 15.04 3.15
C TYR A 60 -2.60 14.69 4.64
N ALA A 61 -3.81 14.94 5.15
CA ALA A 61 -4.22 14.62 6.52
C ALA A 61 -5.52 13.79 6.57
N GLY A 62 -5.94 13.23 5.42
CA GLY A 62 -7.11 12.37 5.33
C GLY A 62 -6.86 10.95 5.84
N PHE A 63 -7.85 10.08 5.65
CA PHE A 63 -7.75 8.68 6.09
C PHE A 63 -6.68 7.91 5.32
N LEU A 64 -6.00 7.00 6.03
CA LEU A 64 -5.17 5.95 5.45
C LEU A 64 -5.98 4.65 5.53
N SER A 65 -6.32 4.08 4.38
CA SER A 65 -7.17 2.89 4.31
C SER A 65 -6.36 1.65 3.98
N TYR A 66 -6.48 0.61 4.80
CA TYR A 66 -5.87 -0.68 4.50
C TYR A 66 -6.66 -1.39 3.39
N GLU A 67 -6.02 -1.65 2.24
CA GLU A 67 -6.61 -2.36 1.09
C GLU A 67 -5.70 -3.51 0.65
N GLY A 68 -5.99 -4.71 1.14
CA GLY A 68 -5.19 -5.91 0.89
C GLY A 68 -5.97 -7.05 0.22
N PRO A 69 -6.36 -6.95 -1.07
CA PRO A 69 -6.97 -8.06 -1.79
C PRO A 69 -6.05 -9.29 -1.78
N ASN A 70 -6.53 -10.34 -1.12
CA ASN A 70 -5.80 -11.58 -0.94
C ASN A 70 -6.75 -12.75 -0.68
N THR A 71 -6.79 -13.71 -1.62
CA THR A 71 -7.68 -14.88 -1.54
C THR A 71 -7.42 -15.75 -0.30
N ALA A 72 -6.17 -15.85 0.14
CA ALA A 72 -5.81 -16.57 1.37
C ALA A 72 -6.30 -15.84 2.63
N SER A 73 -6.38 -14.51 2.60
CA SER A 73 -6.98 -13.74 3.70
C SER A 73 -8.50 -13.88 3.73
N TRP A 74 -9.15 -13.89 2.57
CA TRP A 74 -10.60 -14.08 2.48
C TRP A 74 -11.10 -15.45 2.98
N ALA A 75 -10.23 -16.46 2.98
CA ALA A 75 -10.52 -17.79 3.52
C ALA A 75 -10.42 -17.89 5.06
N ARG A 76 -10.02 -16.81 5.75
CA ARG A 76 -9.84 -16.77 7.21
C ARG A 76 -10.99 -16.01 7.90
N PRO A 77 -11.23 -16.23 9.21
CA PRO A 77 -12.19 -15.43 9.96
C PRO A 77 -11.88 -13.93 9.87
N ALA A 78 -12.87 -13.11 9.54
CA ALA A 78 -12.67 -11.67 9.31
C ALA A 78 -12.07 -10.95 10.53
N GLY A 79 -12.46 -11.36 11.75
CA GLY A 79 -11.91 -10.81 12.99
C GLY A 79 -10.41 -11.06 13.16
N ASP A 80 -9.87 -12.13 12.60
CA ASP A 80 -8.43 -12.44 12.64
C ASP A 80 -7.65 -11.73 11.53
N VAL A 81 -8.33 -11.34 10.44
CA VAL A 81 -7.74 -10.62 9.32
C VAL A 81 -7.68 -9.12 9.59
N ALA A 82 -8.67 -8.58 10.31
CA ALA A 82 -8.79 -7.16 10.61
C ALA A 82 -8.01 -6.69 11.86
N ARG A 83 -7.37 -7.61 12.59
CA ARG A 83 -6.60 -7.34 13.81
C ARG A 83 -5.14 -7.02 13.53
#